data_AF-A0AAN9EA92-F1
#
_entry.id   AF-A0AAN9EA92-F1
#
_cell.length_a   1.000
_cell.length_b   1.000
_cell.length_c   1.000
_cell.angle_alpha   90.00
_cell.angle_beta   90.00
_cell.angle_gamma   90.00
#
_symmetry.space_group_name_H-M   'P 1'
#
loop_
_entity.id
_entity.type
_entity.pdbx_description
1 polymer ?
#
loop_
_entity_poly.entity_id
_entity_poly.type
_entity_poly.pdbx_seq_one_letter_code
_entity_poly.pdbx_strand_id
1 'polypeptide(L)'
;MAAHFVCSICLLVPTLNSSRTLNNCDATKVEYQLPNLIVGAITKESLYNAFENGITAEQIISFLEQNAHPRVAERVPSVPENVTDQIRLWESDLNRVEMTESYYYDEFPSRDVFEGACDCAREWNGLLWEDSKKMHMVVKTEVHPHVRDYLRRQK
;
A
#
# COMPACT_ATOMS: atom_id res chain seq x y z
N MET A 1 -13.26 -20.18 -4.54
CA MET A 1 -14.35 -19.28 -4.13
C MET A 1 -13.98 -17.89 -4.64
N ALA A 2 -14.12 -17.69 -5.96
CA ALA A 2 -13.76 -16.42 -6.60
C ALA A 2 -14.93 -15.47 -6.36
N ALA A 3 -14.71 -14.48 -5.51
CA ALA A 3 -15.69 -13.44 -5.24
C ALA A 3 -15.81 -12.57 -6.49
N HIS A 4 -16.69 -12.97 -7.41
CA HIS A 4 -17.24 -12.09 -8.44
C HIS A 4 -18.10 -11.03 -7.73
N PHE A 5 -17.45 -10.08 -7.06
CA PHE A 5 -18.08 -8.83 -6.66
C PHE A 5 -18.24 -8.02 -7.95
N VAL A 6 -19.35 -8.26 -8.66
CA VAL A 6 -19.84 -7.37 -9.70
C VAL A 6 -20.31 -6.10 -8.98
N CYS A 7 -19.36 -5.21 -8.68
CA CYS A 7 -19.68 -3.87 -8.24
C CYS A 7 -20.19 -3.12 -9.48
N SER A 8 -21.45 -3.35 -9.87
CA SER A 8 -22.15 -2.50 -10.82
C SER A 8 -22.42 -1.16 -10.17
N ILE A 9 -21.38 -0.33 -10.05
CA ILE A 9 -21.56 1.09 -9.78
C ILE A 9 -22.08 1.68 -11.10
N CYS A 10 -23.41 1.71 -11.24
CA CYS A 10 -24.09 2.52 -12.24
C CYS A 10 -23.78 4.00 -11.94
N LEU A 11 -22.66 4.50 -12.45
CA LEU A 11 -22.44 5.93 -12.58
C LEU A 11 -23.38 6.43 -13.67
N LEU A 12 -24.59 6.82 -13.27
CA LEU A 12 -25.44 7.72 -14.06
C LEU A 12 -24.75 9.08 -14.07
N VAL A 13 -23.75 9.25 -14.93
CA VAL A 13 -23.06 10.53 -15.11
C VAL A 13 -24.03 11.47 -15.82
N PRO A 14 -24.54 12.53 -15.15
CA PRO A 14 -25.29 13.54 -15.85
C PRO A 14 -24.27 14.42 -16.57
N THR A 15 -24.50 14.61 -17.87
CA THR A 15 -23.88 15.60 -18.78
C THR A 15 -22.72 15.12 -19.67
N LEU A 16 -22.95 15.37 -20.96
CA LEU A 16 -22.24 15.00 -22.19
C LEU A 16 -20.74 15.36 -22.30
N ASN A 17 -20.11 15.93 -21.26
CA ASN A 17 -18.68 16.30 -21.30
C ASN A 17 -17.74 15.28 -20.64
N SER A 18 -18.27 14.27 -19.93
CA SER A 18 -17.47 13.26 -19.22
C SER A 18 -17.19 11.97 -20.04
N SER A 19 -17.72 11.85 -21.26
CA SER A 19 -17.49 10.65 -22.09
C SER A 19 -16.03 10.50 -22.52
N ARG A 20 -15.24 11.58 -22.55
CA ARG A 20 -13.80 11.52 -22.85
C ARG A 20 -12.95 11.15 -21.63
N THR A 21 -13.36 11.49 -20.43
CA THR A 21 -12.64 11.14 -19.20
C THR A 21 -12.86 9.69 -18.79
N LEU A 22 -14.03 9.09 -19.09
CA LEU A 22 -14.32 7.67 -18.79
C LEU A 22 -13.77 6.68 -19.82
N ASN A 23 -13.58 7.08 -21.07
CA ASN A 23 -12.86 6.23 -22.04
C ASN A 23 -11.35 6.18 -21.77
N ASN A 24 -10.87 7.00 -20.83
CA ASN A 24 -9.48 7.17 -20.46
C ASN A 24 -9.29 7.09 -18.93
N CYS A 25 -10.27 6.57 -18.19
CA CYS A 25 -10.15 6.40 -16.75
C CYS A 25 -9.44 5.07 -16.49
N ASP A 26 -8.18 5.15 -16.07
CA ASP A 26 -7.38 3.95 -15.80
C ASP A 26 -8.00 3.08 -14.69
N ALA A 27 -8.86 3.64 -13.84
CA ALA A 27 -9.42 3.00 -12.65
C ALA A 27 -10.63 2.07 -12.89
N THR A 28 -11.29 2.09 -14.05
CA THR A 28 -12.42 1.19 -14.35
C THR A 28 -12.36 0.57 -15.74
N LYS A 29 -12.65 -0.72 -15.81
CA LYS A 29 -12.85 -1.42 -17.09
C LYS A 29 -14.30 -1.25 -17.53
N VAL A 30 -14.53 -0.52 -18.62
CA VAL A 30 -15.87 -0.34 -19.20
C VAL A 30 -16.32 -1.66 -19.84
N GLU A 31 -17.48 -2.17 -19.44
CA GLU A 31 -18.07 -3.37 -20.04
C GLU A 31 -19.00 -3.02 -21.19
N TYR A 32 -19.93 -2.08 -20.96
CA TYR A 32 -20.89 -1.64 -21.96
C TYR A 32 -21.23 -0.17 -21.81
N GLN A 33 -21.39 0.50 -22.95
CA GLN A 33 -21.79 1.90 -23.03
C GLN A 33 -23.14 2.01 -23.75
N LEU A 34 -24.10 2.62 -23.05
CA LEU A 34 -25.40 3.04 -23.57
C LEU A 34 -25.40 4.57 -23.71
N PRO A 35 -26.34 5.17 -24.46
CA PRO A 35 -26.33 6.61 -24.74
C PRO A 35 -26.28 7.52 -23.50
N ASN A 36 -26.82 7.06 -22.36
CA ASN A 36 -26.88 7.82 -21.10
C ASN A 36 -26.41 7.00 -19.88
N LEU A 37 -25.76 5.85 -20.10
CA LEU A 37 -25.32 4.97 -19.01
C LEU A 37 -24.02 4.29 -19.40
N ILE A 38 -23.03 4.37 -18.51
CA ILE A 38 -21.80 3.61 -18.62
C ILE A 38 -21.81 2.58 -17.50
N VAL A 39 -21.60 1.32 -17.88
CA VAL A 39 -21.43 0.22 -16.92
C VAL A 39 -19.98 -0.20 -16.99
N GLY A 40 -19.29 -0.10 -15.86
CA GLY A 40 -17.91 -0.54 -15.71
C GLY A 40 -17.73 -1.37 -14.45
N ALA A 41 -16.67 -2.16 -14.44
CA ALA A 41 -16.23 -2.93 -13.29
C ALA A 41 -14.92 -2.35 -12.75
N ILE A 42 -14.84 -2.21 -11.43
CA ILE A 42 -13.58 -1.92 -10.73
C ILE A 42 -12.86 -3.25 -10.55
N THR A 43 -11.74 -3.42 -11.26
CA THR A 43 -10.86 -4.59 -11.11
C THR A 43 -9.54 -4.18 -10.45
N LYS A 44 -8.88 -5.14 -9.80
CA LYS A 44 -7.56 -4.95 -9.20
C LYS A 44 -6.54 -4.40 -10.21
N GLU A 45 -6.52 -4.95 -11.42
CA GLU A 45 -5.62 -4.53 -12.51
C GLU A 45 -5.84 -3.06 -12.93
N SER A 46 -7.10 -2.63 -13.02
CA SER A 46 -7.44 -1.25 -13.39
C SER A 46 -6.95 -0.27 -12.32
N LEU A 47 -7.20 -0.58 -11.04
CA LEU A 47 -6.75 0.25 -9.95
C LEU A 47 -5.23 0.29 -9.83
N TYR A 48 -4.53 -0.80 -10.13
CA TYR A 48 -3.07 -0.81 -10.14
C TYR A 48 -2.48 0.19 -11.14
N ASN A 49 -3.01 0.25 -12.36
CA ASN A 49 -2.61 1.25 -13.34
C ASN A 49 -2.89 2.68 -12.83
N ALA A 50 -4.03 2.89 -12.16
CA ALA A 50 -4.37 4.18 -11.57
C ALA A 50 -3.40 4.57 -10.43
N PHE A 51 -3.03 3.62 -9.57
CA PHE A 51 -2.05 3.83 -8.50
C PHE A 51 -0.65 4.13 -9.05
N GLU A 52 -0.22 3.45 -10.13
CA GLU A 52 1.04 3.75 -10.83
C GLU A 52 1.06 5.16 -11.42
N ASN A 53 -0.10 5.66 -11.87
CA ASN A 53 -0.29 7.04 -12.32
C ASN A 53 -0.38 8.06 -11.15
N GLY A 54 -0.23 7.61 -9.90
CA GLY A 54 -0.21 8.47 -8.71
C GLY A 54 -1.60 8.86 -8.18
N ILE A 55 -2.66 8.19 -8.62
CA ILE A 55 -4.01 8.39 -8.08
C ILE A 55 -4.14 7.56 -6.81
N THR A 56 -4.46 8.18 -5.68
CA THR A 56 -4.60 7.51 -4.36
C THR A 56 -5.98 6.87 -4.17
N ALA A 57 -6.08 5.86 -3.29
CA ALA A 57 -7.35 5.22 -2.96
C ALA A 57 -8.40 6.22 -2.45
N GLU A 58 -8.00 7.16 -1.59
CA GLU A 58 -8.90 8.19 -1.03
C GLU A 58 -9.46 9.13 -2.10
N GLN A 59 -8.69 9.44 -3.15
CA GLN A 59 -9.18 10.23 -4.29
C GLN A 59 -10.26 9.46 -5.07
N ILE A 60 -10.08 8.15 -5.26
CA ILE A 60 -11.05 7.29 -5.95
C ILE A 60 -12.35 7.18 -5.12
N ILE A 61 -12.23 6.94 -3.82
CA ILE A 61 -13.38 6.87 -2.91
C ILE A 61 -14.14 8.20 -2.91
N SER A 62 -13.44 9.32 -2.72
CA SER A 62 -14.03 10.66 -2.74
C SER A 62 -14.74 10.95 -4.07
N PHE A 63 -14.16 10.52 -5.18
CA PHE A 63 -14.76 10.67 -6.51
C PHE A 63 -16.07 9.88 -6.63
N LEU A 64 -16.11 8.65 -6.13
CA LEU A 64 -17.32 7.82 -6.13
C LEU A 64 -18.42 8.41 -5.25
N GLU A 65 -18.08 8.98 -4.09
CA GLU A 65 -19.03 9.63 -3.19
C GLU A 65 -19.63 10.91 -3.78
N GLN A 66 -18.80 11.76 -4.40
CA GLN A 66 -19.22 13.03 -5.00
C GLN A 66 -20.08 12.85 -6.26
N ASN A 67 -19.86 11.76 -7.01
CA ASN A 67 -20.58 11.44 -8.25
C ASN A 67 -21.66 10.37 -8.04
N ALA A 68 -21.97 10.02 -6.79
CA ALA A 68 -23.06 9.10 -6.49
C ALA A 68 -24.40 9.67 -6.98
N HIS A 69 -25.23 8.83 -7.60
CA HIS A 69 -26.58 9.23 -7.99
C HIS A 69 -27.35 9.76 -6.76
N PRO A 70 -28.16 10.84 -6.84
CA PRO A 70 -28.79 11.47 -5.68
C PRO A 70 -29.51 10.50 -4.74
N ARG A 71 -30.21 9.52 -5.31
CA ARG A 71 -30.90 8.44 -4.57
C ARG A 71 -29.98 7.51 -3.76
N VAL A 72 -28.72 7.39 -4.15
CA VAL A 72 -27.68 6.62 -3.46
C VAL A 72 -26.90 7.54 -2.52
N ALA A 73 -26.66 8.80 -2.90
CA ALA A 73 -26.01 9.81 -2.06
C ALA A 73 -26.80 10.11 -0.77
N GLU A 74 -28.12 9.93 -0.78
CA GLU A 74 -28.97 10.01 0.43
C GLU A 74 -28.67 8.90 1.46
N ARG A 75 -28.05 7.79 1.05
CA ARG A 75 -27.62 6.73 1.97
C ARG A 75 -26.26 7.07 2.55
N VAL A 76 -26.10 6.85 3.85
CA VAL A 76 -24.83 7.03 4.56
C VAL A 76 -24.36 5.67 5.09
N PRO A 77 -23.19 5.17 4.65
CA PRO A 77 -22.30 5.74 3.63
C PRO A 77 -22.84 5.56 2.19
N SER A 78 -22.51 6.48 1.29
CA SER A 78 -22.99 6.43 -0.12
C SER A 78 -22.29 5.33 -0.91
N VAL A 79 -21.02 5.08 -0.59
CA VAL A 79 -20.24 3.93 -1.05
C VAL A 79 -20.23 2.87 0.06
N PRO A 80 -20.60 1.61 -0.23
CA PRO A 80 -20.52 0.52 0.74
C PRO A 80 -19.10 0.34 1.31
N GLU A 81 -19.00 0.18 2.63
CA GLU A 81 -17.72 0.06 3.36
C GLU A 81 -16.81 -1.04 2.79
N ASN A 82 -17.38 -2.17 2.40
CA ASN A 82 -16.62 -3.27 1.81
C ASN A 82 -15.92 -2.90 0.49
N VAL A 83 -16.48 -1.97 -0.29
CA VAL A 83 -15.86 -1.48 -1.54
C VAL A 83 -14.72 -0.53 -1.19
N THR A 84 -14.95 0.39 -0.26
CA THR A 84 -13.94 1.32 0.26
C THR A 84 -12.73 0.56 0.81
N ASP A 85 -12.96 -0.45 1.62
CA ASP A 85 -11.90 -1.29 2.21
C ASP A 85 -11.15 -2.08 1.14
N GLN A 86 -11.85 -2.64 0.14
CA GLN A 86 -11.19 -3.36 -0.96
C GLN A 86 -10.24 -2.46 -1.74
N ILE A 87 -10.62 -1.22 -2.02
CA ILE A 87 -9.77 -0.25 -2.74
C ILE A 87 -8.51 0.07 -1.91
N ARG A 88 -8.66 0.32 -0.60
CA ARG A 88 -7.54 0.59 0.32
C ARG A 88 -6.60 -0.60 0.46
N LEU A 89 -7.14 -1.81 0.55
CA LEU A 89 -6.37 -3.05 0.59
C LEU A 89 -5.54 -3.23 -0.68
N TRP A 90 -6.11 -2.93 -1.85
CA TRP A 90 -5.38 -3.03 -3.11
C TRP A 90 -4.27 -1.98 -3.27
N GLU A 91 -4.45 -0.77 -2.75
CA GLU A 91 -3.36 0.21 -2.68
C GLU A 91 -2.23 -0.27 -1.75
N SER A 92 -2.60 -0.82 -0.59
CA SER A 92 -1.63 -1.35 0.39
C SER A 92 -0.88 -2.58 -0.15
N ASP A 93 -1.52 -3.41 -0.98
CA ASP A 93 -0.89 -4.56 -1.65
C ASP A 93 0.27 -4.13 -2.56
N LEU A 94 0.22 -2.93 -3.18
CA LEU A 94 1.34 -2.38 -3.96
C LEU A 94 2.48 -1.92 -3.08
N ASN A 95 2.17 -1.37 -1.90
CA ASN A 95 3.15 -0.86 -0.93
C ASN A 95 3.61 -1.91 0.08
N ARG A 96 3.59 -3.20 -0.29
CA ARG A 96 3.90 -4.31 0.64
C ARG A 96 5.38 -4.38 1.05
N VAL A 97 6.28 -3.76 0.28
CA VAL A 97 7.72 -3.84 0.50
C VAL A 97 8.29 -2.45 0.75
N GLU A 98 8.77 -2.25 1.97
CA GLU A 98 9.57 -1.08 2.32
C GLU A 98 11.05 -1.44 2.23
N MET A 99 11.80 -0.72 1.40
CA MET A 99 13.25 -0.88 1.30
C MET A 99 13.91 0.02 2.34
N THR A 100 14.56 -0.57 3.34
CA THR A 100 15.31 0.16 4.36
C THR A 100 16.80 -0.08 4.19
N GLU A 101 17.57 1.00 4.01
CA GLU A 101 19.03 0.92 4.01
C GLU A 101 19.54 0.44 5.37
N SER A 102 20.34 -0.63 5.34
CA SER A 102 20.77 -1.33 6.55
C SER A 102 22.11 -2.02 6.37
N TYR A 103 22.77 -2.28 7.50
CA TYR A 103 24.00 -3.06 7.58
C TYR A 103 23.72 -4.41 8.21
N TYR A 104 24.22 -5.44 7.55
CA TYR A 104 24.18 -6.82 8.02
C TYR A 104 25.51 -7.15 8.70
N TYR A 105 25.42 -7.71 9.91
CA TYR A 105 26.58 -8.22 10.65
C TYR A 105 26.43 -9.73 10.85
N ASP A 106 27.50 -10.44 10.53
CA ASP A 106 27.69 -11.87 10.71
C ASP A 106 29.03 -12.18 11.38
N GLU A 107 29.31 -13.48 11.57
CA GLU A 107 30.60 -14.00 12.04
C GLU A 107 31.10 -13.39 13.36
N PHE A 108 30.21 -13.22 14.34
CA PHE A 108 30.61 -12.73 15.65
C PHE A 108 31.56 -13.74 16.35
N PRO A 109 32.62 -13.24 17.02
CA PRO A 109 33.64 -14.10 17.64
C PRO A 109 33.11 -14.87 18.85
N SER A 110 32.10 -14.34 19.54
CA SER A 110 31.43 -14.99 20.66
C SER A 110 30.00 -14.49 20.79
N ARG A 111 29.18 -15.28 21.50
CA ARG A 111 27.80 -14.92 21.82
C ARG A 111 27.70 -13.64 22.66
N ASP A 112 28.64 -13.43 23.59
CA ASP A 112 28.65 -12.24 24.45
C ASP A 112 28.88 -10.95 23.64
N VAL A 113 29.74 -10.99 22.62
CA VAL A 113 29.99 -9.85 21.73
C VAL A 113 28.78 -9.56 20.86
N PHE A 114 28.09 -10.61 20.39
CA PHE A 114 26.83 -10.48 19.66
C PHE A 114 25.74 -9.84 20.52
N GLU A 115 25.50 -10.36 21.72
CA GLU A 115 24.47 -9.82 22.62
C GLU A 115 24.73 -8.36 22.99
N GLY A 116 25.98 -8.00 23.28
CA GLY A 116 26.35 -6.60 23.56
C GLY A 116 26.22 -5.67 22.33
N ALA A 117 26.45 -6.18 21.11
CA ALA A 117 26.22 -5.41 19.89
C ALA A 117 24.72 -5.20 19.62
N CYS A 118 23.88 -6.21 19.89
CA CYS A 118 22.43 -6.08 19.85
C CYS A 118 21.92 -5.06 20.87
N ASP A 119 22.42 -5.10 22.11
CA ASP A 119 22.02 -4.15 23.15
C ASP A 119 22.41 -2.72 22.77
N CYS A 120 23.63 -2.51 22.26
CA CYS A 120 24.03 -1.22 21.71
C CYS A 120 23.07 -0.77 20.58
N ALA A 121 22.74 -1.64 19.62
CA ALA A 121 21.82 -1.29 18.55
C ALA A 121 20.38 -0.98 19.05
N ARG A 122 19.92 -1.64 20.12
CA ARG A 122 18.63 -1.37 20.77
C ARG A 122 18.62 -0.03 21.50
N GLU A 123 19.71 0.35 22.18
CA GLU A 123 19.84 1.66 22.84
C GLU A 123 19.67 2.82 21.86
N TRP A 124 20.20 2.68 20.64
CA TRP A 124 20.07 3.67 19.57
C TRP A 124 18.80 3.48 18.70
N ASN A 125 17.88 2.59 19.08
CA ASN A 125 16.65 2.26 18.33
C ASN A 125 16.90 1.91 16.84
N GLY A 126 18.05 1.29 16.59
CA GLY A 126 18.57 0.97 15.25
C GLY A 126 18.55 -0.49 14.89
N LEU A 127 18.22 -1.39 15.82
CA LEU A 127 18.12 -2.83 15.54
C LEU A 127 16.86 -3.12 14.71
N LEU A 128 17.04 -3.62 13.49
CA LEU A 128 15.95 -3.98 12.58
C LEU A 128 15.56 -5.46 12.72
N TRP A 129 16.56 -6.32 12.85
CA TRP A 129 16.35 -7.76 12.93
C TRP A 129 17.54 -8.44 13.61
N GLU A 130 17.28 -9.56 14.28
CA GLU A 130 18.31 -10.40 14.89
C GLU A 130 17.95 -11.89 14.81
N ASP A 131 18.96 -12.75 14.73
CA ASP A 131 18.87 -14.20 14.88
C ASP A 131 19.94 -14.68 15.86
N SER A 132 19.51 -15.00 17.08
CA SER A 132 20.40 -15.47 18.14
C SER A 132 21.02 -16.84 17.88
N LYS A 133 20.45 -17.67 17.00
CA LYS A 133 20.99 -19.01 16.70
C LYS A 133 22.18 -18.93 15.77
N LYS A 134 22.11 -18.03 14.78
CA LYS A 134 23.17 -17.81 13.79
C LYS A 134 24.10 -16.66 14.16
N MET A 135 23.78 -15.91 15.22
CA MET A 135 24.47 -14.68 15.61
C MET A 135 24.49 -13.66 14.46
N HIS A 136 23.32 -13.41 13.87
CA HIS A 136 23.18 -12.41 12.82
C HIS A 136 22.36 -11.24 13.32
N MET A 137 22.70 -10.04 12.89
CA MET A 137 21.91 -8.85 13.15
C MET A 137 21.89 -7.92 11.95
N VAL A 138 20.79 -7.18 11.83
CA VAL A 138 20.61 -6.13 10.84
C VAL A 138 20.33 -4.83 11.58
N VAL A 139 21.08 -3.79 11.26
CA VAL A 139 20.91 -2.46 11.87
C VAL A 139 20.69 -1.40 10.80
N LYS A 140 19.99 -0.32 11.16
CA LYS A 140 19.84 0.86 10.30
C LYS A 140 21.20 1.49 9.98
N THR A 141 21.33 2.06 8.78
CA THR A 141 22.52 2.81 8.34
C THR A 141 22.96 3.88 9.33
N GLU A 142 22.01 4.58 9.96
CA GLU A 142 22.27 5.63 10.95
C GLU A 142 23.01 5.12 12.20
N VAL A 143 22.78 3.86 12.57
CA VAL A 143 23.29 3.26 13.82
C VAL A 143 24.57 2.44 13.58
N HIS A 144 24.90 2.14 12.31
CA HIS A 144 26.12 1.44 11.92
C HIS A 144 27.41 2.03 12.54
N PRO A 145 27.64 3.37 12.56
CA PRO A 145 28.86 3.92 13.16
C PRO A 145 29.00 3.59 14.65
N HIS A 146 27.90 3.64 15.40
CA HIS A 146 27.89 3.36 16.84
C HIS A 146 28.20 1.90 17.14
N VAL A 147 27.56 0.97 16.41
CA VAL A 147 27.79 -0.47 16.56
C VAL A 147 29.20 -0.86 16.11
N ARG A 148 29.69 -0.28 15.02
CA ARG A 148 31.07 -0.48 14.55
C ARG A 148 32.09 -0.01 15.59
N ASP A 149 31.88 1.15 16.19
CA ASP A 149 32.79 1.70 17.19
C ASP A 149 32.75 0.89 18.48
N TYR A 150 31.59 0.33 18.86
CA TYR A 150 31.47 -0.65 19.95
C TYR A 150 32.30 -1.92 19.64
N LEU A 151 32.12 -2.53 18.47
CA LEU A 151 32.84 -3.74 18.08
C LEU A 151 34.36 -3.54 18.00
N ARG A 152 34.82 -2.35 17.61
CA ARG A 152 36.25 -2.01 17.61
C ARG A 152 36.88 -1.95 18.99
N ARG A 153 36.11 -1.63 20.04
CA ARG A 153 36.59 -1.58 21.43
C ARG A 153 36.70 -2.96 22.08
N GLN A 154 36.03 -3.96 21.50
CA GLN A 154 36.01 -5.34 21.97
C GLN A 154 37.11 -6.21 21.32
N LYS A 155 37.89 -5.66 20.38
CA LYS A 155 39.13 -6.26 19.87
C LYS A 155 40.30 -5.96 20.80
#